data_AF-A0A843G7I2-F1
#
_entry.id   AF-A0A843G7I2-F1
#
_cell.length_a   1.000
_cell.length_b   1.000
_cell.length_c   1.000
_cell.angle_alpha   90.00
_cell.angle_beta   90.00
_cell.angle_gamma   90.00
#
_symmetry.space_group_name_H-M   'P 1'
#
loop_
_entity.id
_entity.type
_entity.pdbx_description
1 polymer ?
#
loop_
_entity_poly.entity_id
_entity_poly.type
_entity_poly.pdbx_seq_one_letter_code
_entity_poly.pdbx_strand_id
1 'polypeptide(L)'
;MDLLLHKKFKFEGKIKNLNIKLNYAAVGPAIVFTNSNYSIKEVSYAFKVGEKSIKREINNMKSIRKPNTKRSRDFIDLVKNKS
;
A
#
# COMPACT_ATOMS: atom_id res chain seq x y z
N MET A 1 -19.33 -4.13 2.11
CA MET A 1 -18.14 -4.49 2.91
C MET A 1 -17.12 -5.26 2.08
N ASP A 2 -17.58 -6.23 1.27
CA ASP A 2 -16.73 -7.21 0.56
C ASP A 2 -15.73 -6.60 -0.42
N LEU A 3 -16.08 -5.49 -1.08
CA LEU A 3 -15.18 -4.84 -2.04
C LEU A 3 -13.93 -4.24 -1.37
N LEU A 4 -14.07 -3.66 -0.17
CA LEU A 4 -12.95 -3.12 0.61
C LEU A 4 -12.05 -4.24 1.13
N LEU A 5 -12.67 -5.34 1.58
CA LEU A 5 -11.94 -6.50 2.06
C LEU A 5 -11.12 -7.15 0.92
N HIS A 6 -11.71 -7.28 -0.27
CA HIS A 6 -11.00 -7.73 -1.46
C HIS A 6 -9.82 -6.80 -1.82
N LYS A 7 -10.00 -5.48 -1.73
CA LYS A 7 -8.90 -4.51 -1.97
C LYS A 7 -7.76 -4.67 -0.97
N LYS A 8 -8.07 -4.93 0.31
CA LYS A 8 -7.08 -5.24 1.35
C LYS A 8 -6.28 -6.48 0.98
N PHE A 9 -6.94 -7.61 0.71
CA PHE A 9 -6.23 -8.85 0.36
C PHE A 9 -5.39 -8.71 -0.91
N LYS A 10 -5.89 -7.98 -1.92
CA LYS A 10 -5.12 -7.68 -3.13
C LYS A 10 -3.87 -6.84 -2.83
N PHE A 11 -3.96 -5.89 -1.90
CA PHE A 11 -2.80 -5.12 -1.45
C PHE A 11 -1.81 -5.98 -0.69
N GLU A 12 -2.29 -6.82 0.25
CA GLU A 12 -1.46 -7.79 0.99
C GLU A 12 -0.70 -8.74 0.07
N GLY A 13 -1.36 -9.24 -0.98
CA GLY A 13 -0.69 -10.05 -2.01
C GLY A 13 0.40 -9.31 -2.79
N LYS A 14 0.27 -7.99 -2.99
CA LYS A 14 1.29 -7.18 -3.68
C LYS A 14 2.51 -6.89 -2.82
N ILE A 15 2.33 -6.73 -1.51
CA ILE A 15 3.42 -6.48 -0.56
C ILE A 15 4.06 -7.77 -0.07
N LYS A 16 3.43 -8.92 -0.31
CA LYS A 16 4.01 -10.23 -0.02
C LYS A 16 5.36 -10.32 -0.75
N ASN A 17 6.43 -10.55 0.01
CA ASN A 17 7.82 -10.59 -0.43
C ASN A 17 8.48 -9.23 -0.72
N LEU A 18 7.80 -8.11 -0.46
CA LEU A 18 8.43 -6.79 -0.42
C LEU A 18 8.89 -6.50 1.02
N ASN A 19 10.15 -6.14 1.21
CA ASN A 19 10.69 -5.80 2.54
C ASN A 19 10.31 -4.34 2.91
N ILE A 20 9.01 -4.06 2.96
CA ILE A 20 8.46 -2.72 3.20
C ILE A 20 7.90 -2.66 4.62
N LYS A 21 8.37 -1.69 5.40
CA LYS A 21 7.82 -1.38 6.72
C LYS A 21 6.55 -0.54 6.56
N LEU A 22 5.40 -1.18 6.76
CA LEU A 22 4.10 -0.51 6.73
C LEU A 22 3.61 -0.22 8.15
N ASN A 23 2.93 0.90 8.32
CA ASN A 23 2.11 1.11 9.51
C ASN A 23 0.72 0.47 9.30
N TYR A 24 0.55 -0.76 9.76
CA TYR A 24 -0.69 -1.53 9.60
C TYR A 24 -1.93 -0.80 10.14
N ALA A 25 -1.79 -0.03 11.22
CA ALA A 25 -2.90 0.77 11.77
C ALA A 25 -3.34 1.89 10.80
N ALA A 26 -2.40 2.45 10.03
CA ALA A 26 -2.68 3.52 9.06
C ALA A 26 -3.03 3.00 7.65
N VAL A 27 -2.67 1.75 7.32
CA VAL A 27 -2.99 1.13 6.02
C VAL A 27 -4.48 0.92 5.84
N GLY A 28 -5.21 0.44 6.86
CA GLY A 28 -6.67 0.28 6.80
C GLY A 28 -7.39 1.60 6.46
N PRO A 29 -7.18 2.67 7.23
CA PRO A 29 -7.69 4.01 6.95
C PRO A 29 -7.28 4.51 5.55
N ALA A 30 -6.05 4.26 5.11
CA ALA A 30 -5.59 4.64 3.77
C ALA A 30 -6.35 3.90 2.64
N ILE A 31 -6.65 2.62 2.81
CA ILE A 31 -7.48 1.85 1.87
C ILE A 31 -8.91 2.40 1.84
N VAL A 32 -9.49 2.72 2.99
CA VAL A 32 -10.83 3.32 3.08
C VAL A 32 -10.85 4.64 2.34
N PHE A 33 -9.94 5.57 2.67
CA PHE A 33 -9.85 6.87 2.01
C PHE A 33 -9.71 6.76 0.48
N THR A 34 -8.87 5.84 -0.01
CA THR A 34 -8.64 5.68 -1.46
C THR A 34 -9.80 5.03 -2.23
N ASN A 35 -10.78 4.45 -1.55
CA ASN A 35 -11.92 3.77 -2.16
C ASN A 35 -13.27 4.34 -1.68
N SER A 36 -13.29 5.53 -1.08
CA SER A 36 -14.50 6.20 -0.59
C SER A 36 -14.42 7.70 -0.82
N ASN A 37 -15.56 8.39 -0.62
CA ASN A 37 -15.65 9.84 -0.77
C ASN A 37 -15.42 10.59 0.56
N TYR A 38 -14.88 9.93 1.58
CA TYR A 38 -14.57 10.55 2.86
C TYR A 38 -13.29 11.38 2.79
N SER A 39 -13.26 12.48 3.51
CA SER A 39 -12.06 13.27 3.73
C SER A 39 -11.06 12.54 4.62
N ILE A 40 -9.77 12.90 4.51
CA ILE A 40 -8.72 12.38 5.38
C ILE A 40 -9.02 12.67 6.86
N LYS A 41 -9.67 13.80 7.17
CA LYS A 41 -10.05 14.18 8.54
C LYS A 41 -11.07 13.22 9.12
N GLU A 42 -12.13 12.90 8.38
CA GLU A 42 -13.17 11.96 8.82
C GLU A 42 -12.59 10.56 9.05
N VAL A 43 -11.72 10.11 8.14
CA VAL A 43 -11.06 8.81 8.25
C VAL A 43 -10.07 8.79 9.42
N SER A 44 -9.28 9.85 9.61
CA SER A 44 -8.38 10.02 10.75
C SER A 44 -9.13 9.95 12.08
N TYR A 45 -10.27 10.64 12.17
CA TYR A 45 -11.11 10.67 13.35
C TYR A 45 -11.73 9.30 13.65
N ALA A 46 -12.35 8.67 12.65
CA ALA A 46 -13.04 7.39 12.80
C ALA A 46 -12.09 6.26 13.27
N PHE A 47 -10.86 6.25 12.78
CA PHE A 47 -9.88 5.21 13.10
C PHE A 47 -8.91 5.60 14.21
N LYS A 48 -9.01 6.82 14.77
CA LYS A 48 -8.09 7.36 15.78
C LYS A 48 -6.61 7.27 15.38
N VAL A 49 -6.32 7.50 14.10
CA VAL A 49 -4.96 7.48 13.54
C VAL A 49 -4.65 8.86 12.96
N GLY A 50 -3.49 9.43 13.30
CA GLY A 50 -3.12 10.75 12.81
C GLY A 50 -3.05 10.85 11.28
N GLU A 51 -3.57 11.96 10.72
CA GLU A 51 -3.62 12.23 9.28
C GLU A 51 -2.28 12.05 8.57
N LYS A 52 -1.17 12.44 9.21
CA LYS A 52 0.19 12.33 8.66
C LYS A 52 0.56 10.87 8.37
N SER A 53 0.19 9.96 9.27
CA SER A 53 0.42 8.53 9.11
C SER A 53 -0.39 7.98 7.95
N ILE A 54 -1.66 8.39 7.81
CA ILE A 54 -2.53 7.99 6.71
C ILE A 54 -1.98 8.50 5.37
N LYS A 55 -1.58 9.77 5.28
CA LYS A 55 -0.96 10.36 4.08
C LYS A 55 0.31 9.63 3.67
N ARG A 56 1.15 9.26 4.64
CA ARG A 56 2.37 8.47 4.38
C ARG A 56 2.03 7.12 3.76
N GLU A 57 1.07 6.39 4.32
CA GLU A 57 0.69 5.09 3.78
C GLU A 57 0.03 5.20 2.41
N ILE A 58 -0.78 6.24 2.14
CA ILE A 58 -1.30 6.50 0.79
C ILE A 58 -0.16 6.66 -0.22
N ASN A 59 0.91 7.37 0.15
CA ASN A 59 2.08 7.53 -0.72
C ASN A 59 2.86 6.22 -0.88
N ASN A 60 3.04 5.44 0.19
CA ASN A 60 3.64 4.11 0.13
C ASN A 60 2.84 3.18 -0.80
N MET A 61 1.52 3.17 -0.70
CA MET A 61 0.64 2.38 -1.56
C MET A 61 0.77 2.78 -3.04
N LYS A 62 1.00 4.06 -3.33
CA LYS A 62 1.25 4.56 -4.70
C LYS A 62 2.64 4.19 -5.22
N SER A 63 3.65 4.16 -4.35
CA SER A 63 5.04 3.82 -4.70
C SER A 63 5.30 2.32 -4.80
N ILE A 64 4.46 1.49 -4.15
CA ILE A 64 4.41 0.03 -4.36
C ILE A 64 3.84 -0.25 -5.75
N ARG A 65 4.70 -0.07 -6.76
CA ARG A 65 4.48 -0.51 -8.13
C ARG A 65 5.57 -1.51 -8.48
N LYS A 66 5.22 -2.54 -9.24
CA LYS A 66 6.21 -3.43 -9.85
C LYS A 66 7.25 -2.57 -10.57
N PRO A 67 8.55 -2.94 -10.55
CA PRO A 67 9.57 -2.20 -11.25
C PRO A 67 9.16 -2.00 -12.72
N ASN A 68 8.97 -0.75 -13.09
CA ASN A 68 8.45 -0.36 -14.40
C ASN A 68 9.57 0.03 -15.38
N THR A 69 10.76 0.30 -14.88
CA THR A 69 11.93 0.59 -15.73
C THR A 69 12.49 -0.72 -16.29
N LYS A 70 13.03 -0.66 -17.51
CA LYS A 70 13.74 -1.78 -18.14
C LYS A 70 14.89 -2.27 -17.24
N ARG A 71 15.71 -1.32 -16.76
CA ARG A 71 16.84 -1.58 -15.86
C ARG A 71 16.47 -2.31 -14.56
N SER A 72 15.39 -1.93 -13.89
CA SER A 72 14.97 -2.60 -12.66
C SER A 72 14.42 -4.01 -12.91
N ARG A 73 13.85 -4.28 -14.08
CA ARG A 73 13.44 -5.64 -14.48
C ARG A 73 14.66 -6.51 -14.80
N ASP A 74 15.57 -5.99 -15.64
CA ASP A 74 16.81 -6.67 -16.02
C ASP A 74 17.65 -7.05 -14.79
N PHE A 75 17.72 -6.17 -13.78
CA PHE A 75 18.41 -6.45 -12.52
C PHE A 75 17.77 -7.61 -11.74
N ILE A 76 16.43 -7.66 -11.65
CA ILE A 76 15.73 -8.74 -10.94
C ILE A 76 15.92 -10.08 -11.66
N ASP A 77 15.89 -10.08 -12.98
CA ASP A 77 16.08 -11.30 -13.78
C ASP A 77 17.51 -11.83 -13.65
N LEU A 78 18.51 -10.94 -13.59
CA LEU A 78 19.90 -11.29 -13.29
C LEU A 78 20.08 -11.94 -11.90
N VAL A 79 19.40 -11.43 -10.87
CA VAL A 79 19.47 -12.00 -9.52
C VAL A 79 18.76 -13.36 -9.45
N LYS A 80 17.61 -13.51 -10.11
CA LYS A 80 16.85 -14.77 -10.13
C LYS A 80 17.56 -15.91 -10.86
N ASN A 81 18.29 -15.60 -11.94
CA ASN A 81 19.02 -16.62 -12.72
C ASN A 81 20.37 -17.02 -12.10
N LYS A 82 20.74 -16.45 -10.94
CA LYS A 82 21.98 -16.76 -10.21
C LYS A 82 21.76 -17.45 -8.85
N SER A 83 20.52 -17.68 -8.42
CA SER A 83 20.17 -18.52 -7.26
C SER A 83 19.65 -19.87 -7.71
#